data_AF-A0A1I1J9L4-F1
#
_entry.id   AF-A0A1I1J9L4-F1
#
_cell.length_a   1.000
_cell.length_b   1.000
_cell.length_c   1.000
_cell.angle_alpha   90.00
_cell.angle_beta   90.00
_cell.angle_gamma   90.00
#
_symmetry.space_group_name_H-M   'P 1'
#
loop_
_entity.id
_entity.type
_entity.pdbx_description
1 polymer ?
#
loop_
_entity_poly.entity_id
_entity_poly.type
_entity_poly.pdbx_seq_one_letter_code
_entity_poly.pdbx_strand_id
1 'polypeptide(L)'
;MSTETFKQRFVLDTSLFVTEEIRRADESLEEAVLRLLDLIAHARLNLDISCYVPPTIHDELTTMLEARGVDEEVYAKLNTWVVRKHPDRYGLEIPANVVYSFVDEMSDRVDRGLRVSEEAVRRAERASDEPLEDHEHKTEVDAVISDLRDKYRGAMRTGVLDSREDFDLLILARELDAGVVTEDRGIIDWTEDFGLRYIRGREFPDLLEQYLATVDPEEKRTID
;
A
#
# COMPACT_ATOMS: atom_id res chain seq x y z
N MET A 1 6.33 -20.94 -32.69
CA MET A 1 5.61 -20.18 -31.65
C MET A 1 6.58 -20.07 -30.50
N SER A 2 7.09 -18.88 -30.21
CA SER A 2 8.00 -18.67 -29.09
C SER A 2 7.28 -19.09 -27.83
N THR A 3 7.81 -20.09 -27.13
CA THR A 3 7.37 -20.45 -25.78
C THR A 3 7.80 -19.28 -24.90
N GLU A 4 7.02 -18.19 -24.87
CA GLU A 4 7.20 -17.20 -23.81
C GLU A 4 6.91 -17.92 -22.51
N THR A 5 7.96 -18.27 -21.79
CA THR A 5 7.86 -18.60 -20.38
C THR A 5 7.10 -17.46 -19.71
N PHE A 6 5.91 -17.76 -19.17
CA PHE A 6 5.10 -16.79 -18.45
C PHE A 6 5.97 -16.18 -17.35
N LYS A 7 6.43 -14.94 -17.56
CA LYS A 7 7.23 -14.24 -16.56
C LYS A 7 6.33 -13.90 -15.39
N GLN A 8 6.62 -14.48 -14.23
CA GLN A 8 5.91 -14.12 -13.01
C GLN A 8 6.39 -12.75 -12.54
N ARG A 9 5.44 -11.85 -12.34
CA ARG A 9 5.68 -10.48 -11.87
C ARG A 9 4.89 -10.24 -10.61
N PHE A 10 5.49 -9.50 -9.69
CA PHE A 10 4.85 -9.10 -8.45
C PHE A 10 5.01 -7.59 -8.25
N VAL A 11 3.98 -6.92 -7.76
CA VAL A 11 4.07 -5.55 -7.25
C VAL A 11 4.00 -5.61 -5.73
N LEU A 12 5.01 -5.05 -5.09
CA LEU A 12 5.21 -5.16 -3.65
C LEU A 12 4.69 -3.89 -2.96
N ASP A 13 3.96 -4.09 -1.88
CA ASP A 13 3.54 -3.02 -0.97
C ASP A 13 4.56 -2.82 0.16
N THR A 14 4.56 -1.67 0.82
CA THR A 14 5.37 -1.40 2.00
C THR A 14 5.12 -2.40 3.12
N SER A 15 3.85 -2.81 3.29
CA SER A 15 3.42 -3.73 4.36
C SER A 15 4.22 -5.03 4.36
N LEU A 16 4.56 -5.59 3.19
CA LEU A 16 5.40 -6.78 3.06
C LEU A 16 6.71 -6.67 3.84
N PHE A 17 7.36 -5.50 3.77
CA PHE A 17 8.69 -5.30 4.35
C PHE A 17 8.67 -4.98 5.83
N VAL A 18 7.57 -4.43 6.34
CA VAL A 18 7.48 -3.95 7.73
C VAL A 18 6.73 -4.90 8.66
N THR A 19 5.90 -5.79 8.10
CA THR A 19 5.08 -6.74 8.86
C THR A 19 5.96 -7.67 9.70
N GLU A 20 5.48 -8.06 10.88
CA GLU A 20 6.24 -8.94 11.78
C GLU A 20 6.16 -10.41 11.34
N GLU A 21 5.13 -10.76 10.57
CA GLU A 21 4.82 -12.12 10.13
C GLU A 21 5.85 -12.68 9.15
N ILE A 22 6.62 -11.83 8.47
CA ILE A 22 7.74 -12.30 7.64
C ILE A 22 8.99 -12.63 8.46
N ARG A 23 9.06 -12.23 9.75
CA ARG A 23 10.23 -12.41 10.60
C ARG A 23 10.22 -13.79 11.25
N ARG A 24 11.39 -14.43 11.30
CA ARG A 24 11.59 -15.63 12.12
C ARG A 24 11.78 -15.22 13.60
N ALA A 25 11.61 -16.17 14.52
CA ALA A 25 11.56 -15.90 15.96
C ALA A 25 12.77 -15.12 16.52
N ASP A 26 13.94 -15.28 15.91
CA ASP A 26 15.19 -14.66 16.33
C ASP A 26 15.71 -13.58 15.35
N GLU A 27 14.88 -13.13 14.39
CA GLU A 27 15.27 -12.12 13.40
C GLU A 27 14.82 -10.72 13.80
N SER A 28 15.73 -9.76 13.66
CA SER A 28 15.40 -8.34 13.56
C SER A 28 14.66 -8.02 12.25
N LEU A 29 14.07 -6.82 12.17
CA LEU A 29 13.48 -6.32 10.93
C LEU A 29 14.50 -6.31 9.78
N GLU A 30 15.71 -5.82 10.06
CA GLU A 30 16.78 -5.72 9.07
C GLU A 30 17.15 -7.10 8.50
N GLU A 31 17.37 -8.08 9.37
CA GLU A 31 17.68 -9.46 8.97
C GLU A 31 16.57 -10.08 8.14
N ALA A 32 15.31 -9.85 8.50
CA ALA A 32 14.17 -10.35 7.74
C ALA A 32 14.05 -9.70 6.35
N VAL A 33 14.28 -8.38 6.25
CA VAL A 33 14.26 -7.65 4.98
C VAL A 33 15.43 -8.08 4.09
N LEU A 34 16.64 -8.21 4.63
CA LEU A 34 17.80 -8.72 3.88
C LEU A 34 17.54 -10.13 3.33
N ARG A 35 17.03 -11.03 4.17
CA ARG A 35 16.64 -12.38 3.73
C ARG A 35 15.59 -12.34 2.62
N LEU A 36 14.56 -11.51 2.74
CA LEU A 36 13.54 -11.35 1.69
C LEU A 36 14.16 -10.84 0.39
N LEU A 37 15.04 -9.83 0.46
CA LEU A 37 15.70 -9.27 -0.72
C LEU A 37 16.63 -10.30 -1.39
N ASP A 38 17.30 -11.15 -0.62
CA ASP A 38 18.09 -12.26 -1.15
C ASP A 38 17.22 -13.30 -1.85
N LEU A 39 16.05 -13.64 -1.29
CA LEU A 39 15.07 -14.50 -1.95
C LEU A 39 14.60 -13.91 -3.28
N ILE A 40 14.28 -12.61 -3.31
CA ILE A 40 13.88 -11.90 -4.53
C ILE A 40 15.01 -11.94 -5.57
N ALA A 41 16.26 -11.69 -5.15
CA ALA A 41 17.43 -11.72 -6.00
C ALA A 41 17.66 -13.11 -6.61
N HIS A 42 17.61 -14.16 -5.80
CA HIS A 42 17.73 -15.54 -6.27
C HIS A 42 16.58 -15.90 -7.22
N ALA A 43 15.35 -15.52 -6.90
CA ALA A 43 14.18 -15.76 -7.76
C ALA A 43 14.33 -15.03 -9.11
N ARG A 44 14.89 -13.82 -9.11
CA ARG A 44 15.20 -13.08 -10.34
C ARG A 44 16.23 -13.81 -11.19
N LEU A 45 17.33 -14.26 -10.60
CA LEU A 45 18.44 -14.88 -11.32
C LEU A 45 18.12 -16.27 -11.88
N ASN A 46 17.30 -17.04 -11.16
CA ASN A 46 17.06 -18.46 -11.44
C ASN A 46 15.71 -18.74 -12.11
N LEU A 47 14.70 -17.89 -11.89
CA LEU A 47 13.32 -18.14 -12.32
C LEU A 47 12.74 -17.00 -13.17
N ASP A 48 13.51 -15.95 -13.44
CA ASP A 48 13.09 -14.73 -14.15
C ASP A 48 11.89 -14.02 -13.48
N ILE A 49 11.69 -14.24 -12.17
CA ILE A 49 10.66 -13.56 -11.37
C ILE A 49 11.07 -12.10 -11.19
N SER A 50 10.15 -11.17 -11.43
CA SER A 50 10.41 -9.73 -11.32
C SER A 50 9.52 -9.09 -10.25
N CYS A 51 10.13 -8.36 -9.32
CA CYS A 51 9.40 -7.59 -8.32
C CYS A 51 9.47 -6.10 -8.64
N TYR A 52 8.34 -5.42 -8.52
CA TYR A 52 8.18 -4.00 -8.85
C TYR A 52 7.59 -3.23 -7.68
N VAL A 53 7.87 -1.93 -7.64
CA VAL A 53 7.23 -0.97 -6.73
C VAL A 53 6.97 0.34 -7.46
N PRO A 54 5.83 1.02 -7.20
CA PRO A 54 5.68 2.42 -7.54
C PRO A 54 6.73 3.27 -6.81
N PRO A 55 7.28 4.34 -7.42
CA PRO A 55 8.26 5.19 -6.76
C PRO A 55 7.78 5.82 -5.46
N THR A 56 6.50 6.17 -5.34
CA THR A 56 5.93 6.73 -4.10
C THR A 56 5.95 5.72 -2.94
N ILE A 57 5.59 4.47 -3.22
CA ILE A 57 5.67 3.35 -2.27
C ILE A 57 7.13 3.07 -1.89
N HIS A 58 8.06 3.18 -2.84
CA HIS A 58 9.50 3.03 -2.58
C HIS A 58 10.05 4.14 -1.67
N ASP A 59 9.66 5.39 -1.91
CA ASP A 59 10.06 6.54 -1.10
C ASP A 59 9.50 6.44 0.33
N GLU A 60 8.24 6.00 0.46
CA GLU A 60 7.61 5.72 1.76
C GLU A 60 8.34 4.60 2.51
N LEU A 61 8.60 3.47 1.86
CA LEU A 61 9.35 2.36 2.44
C LEU A 61 10.75 2.82 2.89
N THR A 62 11.45 3.60 2.06
CA THR A 62 12.77 4.14 2.39
C THR A 62 12.71 5.00 3.65
N THR A 63 11.73 5.92 3.73
CA THR A 63 11.51 6.76 4.92
C THR A 63 11.23 5.91 6.17
N MET A 64 10.43 4.86 6.04
CA MET A 64 10.11 3.94 7.14
C MET A 64 11.35 3.17 7.63
N LEU A 65 12.20 2.70 6.71
CA LEU A 65 13.42 1.98 7.02
C LEU A 65 14.48 2.90 7.65
N GLU A 66 14.61 4.14 7.16
CA GLU A 66 15.52 5.15 7.71
C GLU A 66 15.18 5.48 9.16
N ALA A 67 13.88 5.67 9.45
CA ALA A 67 13.40 5.93 10.80
C ALA A 67 13.70 4.78 11.78
N ARG A 68 13.98 3.58 11.27
CA ARG A 68 14.30 2.38 12.05
C ARG A 68 15.80 2.09 12.11
N GLY A 69 16.62 2.89 11.43
CA GLY A 69 18.09 2.81 11.50
C GLY A 69 18.67 1.55 10.88
N VAL A 70 18.06 1.03 9.81
CA VAL A 70 18.62 -0.12 9.07
C VAL A 70 19.89 0.26 8.31
N ASP A 71 20.79 -0.70 8.11
CA ASP A 71 22.06 -0.51 7.40
C ASP A 71 21.92 -0.16 5.91
N GLU A 72 22.95 0.48 5.34
CA GLU A 72 23.03 0.86 3.93
C GLU A 72 22.91 -0.35 2.97
N GLU A 73 23.34 -1.54 3.39
CA GLU A 73 23.22 -2.78 2.63
C GLU A 73 21.75 -3.06 2.21
N VAL A 74 20.79 -2.76 3.07
CA VAL A 74 19.36 -2.94 2.78
C VAL A 74 18.95 -2.13 1.55
N TYR A 75 19.31 -0.83 1.52
CA TYR A 75 18.95 0.04 0.41
C TYR A 75 19.68 -0.35 -0.88
N ALA A 76 20.94 -0.79 -0.79
CA ALA A 76 21.69 -1.28 -1.95
C ALA A 76 21.00 -2.48 -2.60
N LYS A 77 20.58 -3.48 -1.80
CA LYS A 77 19.84 -4.64 -2.29
C LYS A 77 18.44 -4.26 -2.79
N LEU A 78 17.70 -3.43 -2.06
CA LEU A 78 16.36 -2.97 -2.44
C LEU A 78 16.40 -2.27 -3.80
N ASN A 79 17.32 -1.32 -4.00
CA ASN A 79 17.45 -0.56 -5.25
C ASN A 79 17.94 -1.40 -6.43
N THR A 80 18.60 -2.53 -6.17
CA THR A 80 19.13 -3.44 -7.19
C THR A 80 18.08 -4.47 -7.62
N TRP A 81 17.38 -5.08 -6.66
CA TRP A 81 16.54 -6.25 -6.92
C TRP A 81 15.05 -5.94 -7.04
N VAL A 82 14.61 -4.77 -6.57
CA VAL A 82 13.22 -4.32 -6.70
C VAL A 82 13.13 -3.18 -7.71
N VAL A 83 12.36 -3.40 -8.77
CA VAL A 83 12.31 -2.48 -9.91
C VAL A 83 11.31 -1.36 -9.65
N ARG A 84 11.81 -0.12 -9.58
CA ARG A 84 10.95 1.07 -9.54
C ARG A 84 10.33 1.32 -10.91
N LYS A 85 9.00 1.41 -10.96
CA LYS A 85 8.28 1.71 -12.19
C LYS A 85 7.04 2.54 -11.89
N HIS A 86 6.88 3.66 -12.60
CA HIS A 86 5.63 4.40 -12.58
C HIS A 86 4.55 3.63 -13.35
N PRO A 87 3.31 3.59 -12.85
CA PRO A 87 2.18 3.06 -13.59
C PRO A 87 1.88 3.92 -14.83
N ASP A 88 1.47 3.28 -15.92
CA ASP A 88 0.83 3.96 -17.05
C ASP A 88 -0.57 4.44 -16.66
N ARG A 89 -0.69 5.74 -16.38
CA ARG A 89 -1.95 6.38 -16.01
C ARG A 89 -2.80 6.81 -17.20
N TYR A 90 -2.33 6.64 -18.43
CA TYR A 90 -3.00 7.15 -19.63
C TYR A 90 -3.51 6.05 -20.55
N GLY A 91 -2.75 4.95 -20.68
CA GLY A 91 -3.04 3.88 -21.64
C GLY A 91 -3.80 2.68 -21.08
N LEU A 92 -4.17 2.68 -19.80
CA LEU A 92 -4.69 1.49 -19.14
C LEU A 92 -6.23 1.38 -19.21
N GLU A 93 -6.72 0.21 -19.61
CA GLU A 93 -8.12 -0.16 -19.45
C GLU A 93 -8.39 -0.69 -18.04
N ILE A 94 -9.28 -0.01 -17.33
CA ILE A 94 -9.75 -0.39 -15.99
C ILE A 94 -11.15 -1.00 -16.05
N PRO A 95 -11.45 -2.04 -15.24
CA PRO A 95 -12.80 -2.58 -15.15
C PRO A 95 -13.81 -1.51 -14.76
N ALA A 96 -14.98 -1.49 -15.41
CA ALA A 96 -16.03 -0.52 -15.10
C ALA A 96 -16.51 -0.61 -13.63
N ASN A 97 -16.42 -1.79 -13.01
CA ASN A 97 -16.78 -1.97 -11.61
C ASN A 97 -15.95 -1.09 -10.67
N VAL A 98 -14.65 -0.91 -10.96
CA VAL A 98 -13.78 0.00 -10.18
C VAL A 98 -14.35 1.42 -10.17
N VAL A 99 -14.89 1.88 -11.30
CA VAL A 99 -15.51 3.21 -11.42
C VAL A 99 -16.82 3.26 -10.64
N TYR A 100 -17.64 2.20 -10.69
CA TYR A 100 -18.86 2.12 -9.87
C TYR A 100 -18.55 2.12 -8.36
N SER A 101 -17.61 1.29 -7.91
CA SER A 101 -17.13 1.26 -6.52
C SER A 101 -16.66 2.64 -6.06
N PHE A 102 -15.91 3.36 -6.89
CA PHE A 102 -15.49 4.74 -6.60
C PHE A 102 -16.69 5.70 -6.48
N VAL A 103 -17.68 5.62 -7.38
CA VAL A 103 -18.87 6.48 -7.33
C VAL A 103 -19.70 6.21 -6.07
N ASP A 104 -19.89 4.94 -5.71
CA ASP A 104 -20.61 4.54 -4.51
C ASP A 104 -19.88 5.05 -3.25
N GLU A 105 -18.56 4.87 -3.17
CA GLU A 105 -17.75 5.37 -2.07
C GLU A 105 -17.82 6.90 -1.94
N MET A 106 -17.77 7.62 -3.06
CA MET A 106 -17.89 9.08 -3.08
C MET A 106 -19.26 9.54 -2.59
N SER A 107 -20.32 8.82 -2.96
CA SER A 107 -21.68 9.08 -2.47
C SER A 107 -21.77 8.88 -0.95
N ASP A 108 -21.21 7.78 -0.45
CA ASP A 108 -21.16 7.50 0.99
C ASP A 108 -20.33 8.53 1.77
N ARG A 109 -19.23 9.04 1.20
CA ARG A 109 -18.41 10.12 1.79
C ARG A 109 -19.23 11.41 1.91
N VAL A 110 -19.95 11.79 0.85
CA VAL A 110 -20.84 12.97 0.85
C VAL A 110 -21.92 12.81 1.93
N ASP A 111 -22.54 11.64 2.04
CA ASP A 111 -23.56 11.37 3.06
C ASP A 111 -23.01 11.45 4.49
N ARG A 112 -21.79 10.94 4.73
CA ARG A 112 -21.10 11.11 6.01
C ARG A 112 -20.83 12.59 6.32
N GLY A 113 -20.32 13.34 5.34
CA GLY A 113 -20.07 14.77 5.48
C GLY A 113 -21.33 15.58 5.78
N LEU A 114 -22.46 15.21 5.16
CA LEU A 114 -23.77 15.79 5.44
C LEU A 114 -24.18 15.54 6.89
N ARG A 115 -24.09 14.30 7.39
CA ARG A 115 -24.41 13.97 8.79
C ARG A 115 -23.57 14.77 9.79
N VAL A 116 -22.27 14.93 9.54
CA VAL A 116 -21.40 15.78 10.37
C VAL A 116 -21.87 17.24 10.37
N SER A 117 -22.28 17.74 9.20
CA SER A 117 -22.78 19.11 9.06
C SER A 117 -24.10 19.31 9.80
N GLU A 118 -25.04 18.36 9.70
CA GLU A 118 -26.31 18.38 10.43
C GLU A 118 -26.10 18.38 11.95
N GLU A 119 -25.16 17.57 12.46
CA GLU A 119 -24.80 17.54 13.88
C GLU A 119 -24.26 18.90 14.35
N ALA A 120 -23.38 19.52 13.56
CA ALA A 120 -22.82 20.83 13.86
C ALA A 120 -23.90 21.93 13.87
N VAL A 121 -24.84 21.93 12.92
CA VAL A 121 -25.97 22.88 12.91
C VAL A 121 -26.81 22.75 14.18
N ARG A 122 -27.16 21.52 14.59
CA ARG A 122 -27.92 21.28 15.83
C ARG A 122 -27.16 21.71 17.09
N ARG A 123 -25.83 21.63 17.09
CA ARG A 123 -25.01 22.11 18.21
C ARG A 123 -24.90 23.63 18.23
N ALA A 124 -24.72 24.25 17.07
CA ALA A 124 -24.67 25.71 16.94
C ALA A 124 -25.97 26.37 17.40
N GLU A 125 -27.13 25.76 17.14
CA GLU A 125 -28.44 26.26 17.62
C GLU A 125 -28.50 26.35 19.16
N ARG A 126 -27.78 25.47 19.87
CA ARG A 126 -27.76 25.42 21.35
C ARG A 126 -26.57 26.16 21.95
N ALA A 127 -25.64 26.62 21.12
CA ALA A 127 -24.43 27.31 21.55
C ALA A 127 -24.73 28.79 21.81
N SER A 128 -24.14 29.33 22.86
CA SER A 128 -24.12 30.76 23.11
C SER A 128 -23.03 31.44 22.28
N ASP A 129 -23.25 32.70 21.92
CA ASP A 129 -22.21 33.54 21.30
C ASP A 129 -21.29 34.19 22.35
N GLU A 130 -21.31 33.65 23.57
CA GLU A 130 -20.46 34.11 24.67
C GLU A 130 -19.07 33.48 24.58
N PRO A 131 -18.01 34.18 25.04
CA PRO A 131 -16.67 33.61 25.12
C PRO A 131 -16.66 32.40 26.05
N LEU A 132 -15.88 31.37 25.69
CA LEU A 132 -15.62 30.24 26.57
C LEU A 132 -14.89 30.70 27.84
N GLU A 133 -15.22 30.11 28.99
CA GLU A 133 -14.65 30.47 30.30
C GLU A 133 -13.12 30.51 30.31
N ASP A 134 -12.47 29.68 29.49
CA ASP A 134 -11.00 29.57 29.38
C ASP A 134 -10.38 30.32 28.18
N HIS A 135 -11.18 31.00 27.34
CA HIS A 135 -10.68 31.70 26.13
C HIS A 135 -11.44 32.99 25.82
N GLU A 136 -10.80 34.16 26.09
CA GLU A 136 -11.38 35.50 25.83
C GLU A 136 -11.75 35.79 24.36
N HIS A 137 -11.33 34.97 23.40
CA HIS A 137 -11.50 35.20 21.96
C HIS A 137 -12.19 34.07 21.19
N LYS A 138 -12.63 33.00 21.87
CA LYS A 138 -13.29 31.86 21.24
C LYS A 138 -14.68 31.69 21.86
N THR A 139 -15.72 31.76 21.05
CA THR A 139 -17.08 31.47 21.49
C THR A 139 -17.37 29.97 21.44
N GLU A 140 -18.48 29.54 22.04
CA GLU A 140 -18.95 28.16 21.87
C GLU A 140 -19.24 27.84 20.39
N VAL A 141 -19.69 28.84 19.62
CA VAL A 141 -19.90 28.73 18.16
C VAL A 141 -18.57 28.47 17.44
N ASP A 142 -17.49 29.18 17.79
CA ASP A 142 -16.16 28.95 17.20
C ASP A 142 -15.64 27.53 17.48
N ALA A 143 -15.92 26.99 18.68
CA ALA A 143 -15.58 25.62 19.01
C ALA A 143 -16.36 24.61 18.17
N VAL A 144 -17.66 24.85 17.93
CA VAL A 144 -18.49 24.03 17.03
C VAL A 144 -17.95 24.08 15.59
N ILE A 145 -17.54 25.26 15.10
CA ILE A 145 -16.96 25.41 13.76
C ILE A 145 -15.64 24.64 13.63
N SER A 146 -14.79 24.69 14.65
CA SER A 146 -13.53 23.94 14.66
C SER A 146 -13.80 22.43 14.60
N ASP A 147 -14.68 21.93 15.47
CA ASP A 147 -15.05 20.51 15.52
C ASP A 147 -15.71 20.03 14.21
N LEU A 148 -16.58 20.84 13.61
CA LEU A 148 -17.15 20.59 12.29
C LEU A 148 -16.05 20.41 11.25
N ARG A 149 -15.09 21.34 11.16
CA ARG A 149 -14.00 21.28 10.17
C ARG A 149 -13.17 20.01 10.34
N ASP A 150 -12.87 19.62 11.57
CA ASP A 150 -12.02 18.47 11.85
C ASP A 150 -12.76 17.16 11.56
N LYS A 151 -14.00 17.02 12.05
CA LYS A 151 -14.84 15.84 11.77
C LYS A 151 -15.19 15.71 10.29
N TYR A 152 -15.47 16.82 9.61
CA TYR A 152 -15.81 16.80 8.18
C TYR A 152 -14.61 16.34 7.35
N ARG A 153 -13.40 16.86 7.63
CA ARG A 153 -12.16 16.39 6.98
C ARG A 153 -11.93 14.91 7.24
N GLY A 154 -12.16 14.44 8.47
CA GLY A 154 -12.09 13.02 8.81
C GLY A 154 -13.07 12.19 7.96
N ALA A 155 -14.35 12.55 7.98
CA ALA A 155 -15.41 11.86 7.26
C ALA A 155 -15.18 11.75 5.74
N MET A 156 -14.57 12.78 5.14
CA MET A 156 -14.23 12.81 3.71
C MET A 156 -12.96 12.04 3.35
N ARG A 157 -12.07 11.79 4.31
CA ARG A 157 -10.83 11.02 4.12
C ARG A 157 -11.00 9.54 4.41
N THR A 158 -11.92 9.17 5.30
CA THR A 158 -12.17 7.75 5.60
C THR A 158 -12.77 7.04 4.39
N GLY A 159 -12.08 6.00 3.92
CA GLY A 159 -12.46 5.22 2.74
C GLY A 159 -11.36 4.23 2.34
N VAL A 160 -11.62 3.39 1.33
CA VAL A 160 -10.73 2.29 0.92
C VAL A 160 -9.73 2.72 -0.17
N LEU A 161 -10.10 3.71 -0.99
CA LEU A 161 -9.16 4.46 -1.86
C LEU A 161 -8.90 5.84 -1.26
N ASP A 162 -8.18 5.89 -0.15
CA ASP A 162 -7.81 7.15 0.51
C ASP A 162 -6.41 7.65 0.11
N SER A 163 -5.53 6.75 -0.36
CA SER A 163 -4.18 7.09 -0.82
C SER A 163 -4.03 6.99 -2.35
N ARG A 164 -3.18 7.86 -2.91
CA ARG A 164 -2.80 7.80 -4.33
C ARG A 164 -1.84 6.64 -4.59
N GLU A 165 -1.07 6.32 -3.56
CA GLU A 165 -0.01 5.34 -3.52
C GLU A 165 -0.55 3.93 -3.73
N ASP A 166 -1.62 3.56 -3.03
CA ASP A 166 -2.29 2.25 -3.19
C ASP A 166 -2.93 2.11 -4.56
N PHE A 167 -3.51 3.20 -5.08
CA PHE A 167 -4.03 3.22 -6.44
C PHE A 167 -2.91 3.04 -7.48
N ASP A 168 -1.79 3.74 -7.35
CA ASP A 168 -0.64 3.57 -8.24
C ASP A 168 -0.10 2.13 -8.20
N LEU A 169 -0.13 1.47 -7.03
CA LEU A 169 0.23 0.06 -6.87
C LEU A 169 -0.70 -0.86 -7.67
N LEU A 170 -2.01 -0.69 -7.55
CA LEU A 170 -3.01 -1.50 -8.26
C LEU A 170 -2.95 -1.29 -9.78
N ILE A 171 -2.78 -0.05 -10.23
CA ILE A 171 -2.64 0.30 -11.64
C ILE A 171 -1.37 -0.32 -12.22
N LEU A 172 -0.25 -0.26 -11.49
CA LEU A 172 1.00 -0.89 -11.92
C LEU A 172 0.86 -2.41 -12.02
N ALA A 173 0.17 -3.03 -11.05
CA ALA A 173 -0.08 -4.47 -11.07
C ALA A 173 -0.93 -4.89 -12.27
N ARG A 174 -1.96 -4.10 -12.58
CA ARG A 174 -2.81 -4.29 -13.76
C ARG A 174 -2.06 -4.10 -15.07
N GLU A 175 -1.21 -3.09 -15.17
CA GLU A 175 -0.36 -2.83 -16.34
C GLU A 175 0.58 -4.02 -16.63
N LEU A 176 1.15 -4.60 -15.57
CA LEU A 176 2.17 -5.64 -15.68
C LEU A 176 1.61 -7.08 -15.72
N ASP A 177 0.30 -7.26 -15.55
CA ASP A 177 -0.34 -8.56 -15.26
C ASP A 177 0.32 -9.27 -14.05
N ALA A 178 0.65 -8.48 -13.03
CA ALA A 178 1.40 -8.90 -11.86
C ALA A 178 0.49 -9.25 -10.67
N GLY A 179 0.97 -10.12 -9.79
CA GLY A 179 0.33 -10.34 -8.49
C GLY A 179 0.68 -9.22 -7.51
N VAL A 180 -0.29 -8.75 -6.73
CA VAL A 180 -0.05 -7.79 -5.64
C VAL A 180 0.40 -8.54 -4.39
N VAL A 181 1.44 -8.05 -3.72
CA VAL A 181 1.93 -8.61 -2.45
C VAL A 181 1.74 -7.57 -1.35
N THR A 182 0.82 -7.83 -0.43
CA THR A 182 0.45 -6.88 0.64
C THR A 182 -0.17 -7.61 1.84
N GLU A 183 -0.12 -7.00 3.02
CA GLU A 183 -0.94 -7.36 4.19
C GLU A 183 -2.12 -6.40 4.40
N ASP A 184 -2.22 -5.33 3.61
CA ASP A 184 -3.29 -4.36 3.70
C ASP A 184 -4.61 -4.96 3.17
N ARG A 185 -5.63 -4.98 4.02
CA ARG A 185 -6.94 -5.56 3.68
C ARG A 185 -7.69 -4.72 2.65
N GLY A 186 -7.55 -3.40 2.68
CA GLY A 186 -8.13 -2.51 1.68
C GLY A 186 -7.56 -2.78 0.29
N ILE A 187 -6.23 -2.90 0.18
CA ILE A 187 -5.59 -3.24 -1.09
C ILE A 187 -6.04 -4.64 -1.58
N ILE A 188 -6.11 -5.63 -0.67
CA ILE A 188 -6.60 -6.98 -1.00
C ILE A 188 -8.02 -6.93 -1.57
N ASP A 189 -8.94 -6.22 -0.93
CA ASP A 189 -10.32 -6.12 -1.38
C ASP A 189 -10.40 -5.51 -2.80
N TRP A 190 -9.56 -4.51 -3.10
CA TRP A 190 -9.47 -3.92 -4.44
C TRP A 190 -8.88 -4.86 -5.49
N THR A 191 -8.05 -5.83 -5.12
CA THR A 191 -7.53 -6.78 -6.11
C THR A 191 -8.66 -7.58 -6.78
N GLU A 192 -9.77 -7.85 -6.07
CA GLU A 192 -10.96 -8.47 -6.65
C GLU A 192 -11.60 -7.57 -7.71
N ASP A 193 -11.81 -6.30 -7.40
CA ASP A 193 -12.41 -5.31 -8.30
C ASP A 193 -11.59 -5.06 -9.58
N PHE A 194 -10.26 -5.12 -9.47
CA PHE A 194 -9.35 -5.01 -10.61
C PHE A 194 -9.13 -6.34 -11.36
N GLY A 195 -9.62 -7.46 -10.83
CA GLY A 195 -9.37 -8.80 -11.37
C GLY A 195 -7.90 -9.20 -11.29
N LEU A 196 -7.21 -8.80 -10.21
CA LEU A 196 -5.80 -9.07 -9.96
C LEU A 196 -5.62 -10.28 -9.05
N ARG A 197 -4.47 -10.94 -9.20
CA ARG A 197 -4.00 -11.92 -8.21
C ARG A 197 -3.41 -11.17 -7.03
N TYR A 198 -3.57 -11.70 -5.82
CA TYR A 198 -2.86 -11.22 -4.65
C TYR A 198 -2.21 -12.36 -3.87
N ILE A 199 -1.17 -12.03 -3.13
CA ILE A 199 -0.49 -12.90 -2.16
C ILE A 199 -0.36 -12.08 -0.87
N ARG A 200 -0.63 -12.72 0.27
CA ARG A 200 -0.38 -12.06 1.55
C ARG A 200 1.12 -11.90 1.77
N GLY A 201 1.55 -10.74 2.23
CA GLY A 201 2.97 -10.46 2.49
C GLY A 201 3.69 -11.57 3.27
N ARG A 202 3.04 -12.13 4.30
CA ARG A 202 3.53 -13.23 5.13
C ARG A 202 3.76 -14.54 4.37
N GLU A 203 3.04 -14.77 3.28
CA GLU A 203 3.12 -16.00 2.48
C GLU A 203 4.15 -15.89 1.35
N PHE A 204 4.57 -14.67 1.02
CA PHE A 204 5.44 -14.40 -0.12
C PHE A 204 6.86 -14.98 0.03
N PRO A 205 7.56 -14.87 1.17
CA PRO A 205 8.86 -15.50 1.36
C PRO A 205 8.81 -17.02 1.14
N ASP A 206 7.84 -17.69 1.75
CA ASP A 206 7.66 -19.15 1.64
C ASP A 206 7.39 -19.59 0.20
N LEU A 207 6.61 -18.80 -0.54
CA LEU A 207 6.36 -19.03 -1.97
C LEU A 207 7.64 -18.94 -2.79
N LEU A 208 8.50 -17.94 -2.54
CA LEU A 208 9.78 -17.82 -3.24
C LEU A 208 10.72 -18.98 -2.88
N GLU A 209 10.78 -19.38 -1.61
CA GLU A 209 11.56 -20.53 -1.15
C GLU A 209 11.12 -21.82 -1.86
N GLN A 210 9.81 -22.06 -1.96
CA GLN A 210 9.26 -23.23 -2.65
C GLN A 210 9.59 -23.24 -4.14
N TYR A 211 9.47 -22.10 -4.82
CA TYR A 211 9.86 -22.02 -6.22
C TYR A 211 11.35 -22.26 -6.42
N LEU A 212 12.20 -21.66 -5.57
CA LEU A 212 13.65 -21.84 -5.64
C LEU A 212 14.10 -23.27 -5.32
N ALA A 213 13.33 -24.01 -4.53
CA ALA A 213 13.61 -25.42 -4.24
C ALA A 213 13.43 -26.34 -5.48
N THR A 214 12.73 -25.87 -6.52
CA THR A 214 12.56 -26.61 -7.78
C THR A 214 13.69 -26.40 -8.79
N VAL A 215 14.58 -25.45 -8.54
CA VAL A 215 15.73 -25.16 -9.41
C VAL A 215 16.80 -26.23 -9.20
N ASP A 216 17.35 -26.76 -10.29
CA ASP A 216 18.45 -27.74 -10.23
C ASP A 216 19.65 -27.14 -9.47
N PRO A 217 20.16 -27.81 -8.41
CA PRO A 217 21.33 -27.35 -7.68
C PRO A 217 22.57 -27.10 -8.56
N GLU A 218 22.74 -27.84 -9.66
CA GLU A 218 23.89 -27.69 -10.57
C GLU A 218 23.77 -26.45 -11.49
N GLU A 219 22.56 -25.96 -11.74
CA GLU A 219 22.29 -24.79 -12.59
C GLU A 219 22.05 -23.50 -11.79
N LYS A 220 21.99 -23.59 -10.46
CA LYS A 220 21.63 -22.49 -9.57
C LYS A 220 22.67 -21.38 -9.59
N ARG A 221 22.24 -20.17 -9.95
CA ARG A 221 23.02 -18.94 -9.89
C ARG A 221 23.00 -18.35 -8.49
N THR A 222 24.19 -18.02 -7.97
CA THR A 222 24.43 -17.35 -6.69
C THR A 222 24.71 -15.85 -6.90
N ILE A 223 24.61 -15.07 -5.82
CA ILE A 223 24.79 -13.60 -5.81
C ILE A 223 26.24 -13.23 -5.40
N ASP A 224 27.16 -14.21 -5.31
CA ASP A 224 28.53 -14.05 -4.78
C ASP A 224 29.26 -12.76 -5.26
#